data_AF-A0A1A6HZF6-F1
#
_entry.id   AF-A0A1A6HZF6-F1
#
_cell.length_a   1.000
_cell.length_b   1.000
_cell.length_c   1.000
_cell.angle_alpha   90.00
_cell.angle_beta   90.00
_cell.angle_gamma   90.00
#
_symmetry.space_group_name_H-M   'P 1'
#
loop_
_entity.id
_entity.type
_entity.pdbx_description
1 polymer ?
#
loop_
_entity_poly.entity_id
_entity_poly.type
_entity_poly.pdbx_seq_one_letter_code
_entity_poly.pdbx_strand_id
1 'polypeptide(L)'
;VGDEKDILPPKLQDDILDSLGQGVKELKTSEQINEHVSGPFVQFFVKTVGHYASYIKREASGQGHFQERSFCKAVTSKTKRRFVKKFVKTQLFSLFIQEAEKSRNPPAGYFQKKILEYEEQKKQKKSREKTVKISEALSPGIHGLFQLETQSCFKVVSEFETIGVSVSQNFENSHPSS
;
A
#
# COMPACT_ATOMS: atom_id res chain seq x y z
N VAL A 1 2.82 23.08 -14.09
CA VAL A 1 2.51 21.68 -13.71
C VAL A 1 3.82 21.07 -13.21
N GLY A 2 3.86 20.51 -11.98
CA GLY A 2 5.14 20.07 -11.40
C GLY A 2 5.15 19.79 -9.89
N ASP A 3 4.01 19.43 -9.29
CA ASP A 3 3.92 18.99 -7.89
C ASP A 3 4.12 17.47 -7.73
N GLU A 4 4.49 16.76 -8.80
CA GLU A 4 4.72 15.30 -8.81
C GLU A 4 5.73 14.86 -7.74
N LYS A 5 6.77 15.66 -7.52
CA LYS A 5 7.79 15.51 -6.47
C LYS A 5 7.32 15.89 -5.06
N ASP A 6 6.17 16.54 -4.94
CA ASP A 6 5.58 17.02 -3.70
C ASP A 6 4.33 16.23 -3.28
N ILE A 7 3.72 15.48 -4.20
CA ILE A 7 2.55 14.63 -3.94
C ILE A 7 2.95 13.38 -3.14
N LEU A 8 4.01 12.69 -3.58
CA LEU A 8 4.50 11.48 -2.93
C LEU A 8 5.61 11.79 -1.92
N PRO A 9 5.68 11.09 -0.78
CA PRO A 9 6.80 11.22 0.13
C PRO A 9 8.11 10.78 -0.55
N PRO A 10 9.18 11.61 -0.61
CA PRO A 10 10.37 11.36 -1.43
C PRO A 10 10.99 9.98 -1.22
N LYS A 11 11.22 9.57 0.03
CA LYS A 11 11.77 8.24 0.34
C LYS A 11 10.93 7.07 -0.19
N LEU A 12 9.60 7.24 -0.23
CA LEU A 12 8.71 6.20 -0.76
C LEU A 12 8.62 6.25 -2.28
N GLN A 13 8.86 7.40 -2.88
CA GLN A 13 8.99 7.56 -4.33
C GLN A 13 10.30 6.92 -4.82
N ASP A 14 11.40 7.16 -4.12
CA ASP A 14 12.70 6.53 -4.40
C ASP A 14 12.57 5.00 -4.33
N ASP A 15 11.96 4.46 -3.26
CA ASP A 15 11.69 3.02 -3.13
C ASP A 15 10.91 2.44 -4.33
N ILE A 16 9.94 3.19 -4.87
CA ILE A 16 9.15 2.78 -6.04
C ILE A 16 10.03 2.77 -7.29
N LEU A 17 10.75 3.87 -7.55
CA LEU A 17 11.61 4.01 -8.73
C LEU A 17 12.73 2.96 -8.75
N ASP A 18 13.36 2.71 -7.61
CA ASP A 18 14.40 1.70 -7.44
C ASP A 18 13.86 0.29 -7.73
N SER A 19 12.66 -0.01 -7.23
CA SER A 19 12.03 -1.33 -7.44
C SER A 19 11.60 -1.51 -8.89
N LEU A 20 11.07 -0.46 -9.53
CA LEU A 20 10.67 -0.49 -10.94
C LEU A 20 11.88 -0.61 -11.88
N GLY A 21 13.01 0.01 -11.55
CA GLY A 21 14.23 -0.03 -12.38
C GLY A 21 14.95 -1.38 -12.39
N GLN A 22 14.68 -2.26 -11.43
CA GLN A 22 15.27 -3.59 -11.33
C GLN A 22 14.45 -4.61 -12.14
N GLY A 23 15.07 -5.67 -12.67
CA GLY A 23 14.36 -6.87 -13.16
C GLY A 23 13.54 -6.73 -14.46
N VAL A 24 13.39 -5.53 -15.04
CA VAL A 24 12.53 -5.31 -16.23
C VAL A 24 12.94 -6.13 -17.45
N LYS A 25 14.24 -6.40 -17.62
CA LYS A 25 14.78 -7.13 -18.78
C LYS A 25 14.43 -8.62 -18.79
N GLU A 26 13.97 -9.17 -17.67
CA GLU A 26 13.65 -10.59 -17.50
C GLU A 26 12.15 -10.88 -17.61
N LEU A 27 11.31 -9.85 -17.67
CA LEU A 27 9.86 -9.97 -17.75
C LEU A 27 9.45 -10.29 -19.20
N LYS A 28 8.84 -11.47 -19.40
CA LYS A 28 8.49 -11.99 -20.72
C LYS A 28 7.00 -11.95 -21.02
N THR A 29 6.17 -11.84 -19.98
CA THR A 29 4.71 -11.86 -20.13
C THR A 29 4.08 -10.61 -19.52
N SER A 30 2.89 -10.27 -19.99
CA SER A 30 2.12 -9.12 -19.48
C SER A 30 1.81 -9.26 -17.99
N GLU A 31 1.55 -10.49 -17.53
CA GLU A 31 1.30 -10.82 -16.13
C GLU A 31 2.51 -10.48 -15.26
N GLN A 32 3.71 -10.86 -15.70
CA GLN A 32 4.96 -10.57 -14.99
C GLN A 32 5.24 -9.07 -14.92
N ILE A 33 4.97 -8.35 -16.01
CA ILE A 33 5.09 -6.89 -16.06
C ILE A 33 4.11 -6.24 -15.09
N ASN A 34 2.84 -6.66 -15.09
CA ASN A 34 1.82 -6.12 -14.22
C ASN A 34 2.14 -6.38 -12.74
N GLU A 35 2.63 -7.56 -12.39
CA GLU A 35 3.08 -7.87 -11.02
C GLU A 35 4.29 -7.04 -10.61
N HIS A 36 5.29 -6.91 -11.49
CA HIS A 36 6.48 -6.10 -11.25
C HIS A 36 6.15 -4.62 -11.05
N VAL A 37 5.24 -4.09 -11.87
CA VAL A 37 4.81 -2.69 -11.78
C VAL A 37 3.92 -2.47 -10.57
N SER A 38 2.94 -3.34 -10.30
CA SER A 38 1.97 -3.16 -9.22
C SER A 38 2.55 -3.38 -7.82
N GLY A 39 3.54 -4.28 -7.67
CA GLY A 39 4.15 -4.63 -6.39
C GLY A 39 4.65 -3.42 -5.58
N PRO A 40 5.47 -2.54 -6.17
CA PRO A 40 5.95 -1.31 -5.51
C PRO A 40 4.81 -0.38 -5.06
N PHE A 41 3.75 -0.22 -5.85
CA PHE A 41 2.59 0.58 -5.45
C PHE A 41 1.81 -0.05 -4.30
N VAL A 42 1.64 -1.37 -4.32
CA VAL A 42 1.02 -2.09 -3.20
C VAL A 42 1.83 -1.90 -1.93
N GLN A 43 3.16 -2.06 -2.01
CA GLN A 43 4.05 -1.85 -0.87
C GLN A 43 3.98 -0.41 -0.34
N PHE A 44 3.86 0.57 -1.24
CA PHE A 44 3.64 1.97 -0.89
C PHE A 44 2.34 2.15 -0.07
N PHE A 45 1.22 1.59 -0.53
CA PHE A 45 -0.05 1.69 0.19
C PHE A 45 -0.01 0.97 1.54
N VAL A 46 0.62 -0.21 1.62
CA VAL A 46 0.82 -0.90 2.89
C VAL A 46 1.63 -0.04 3.88
N LYS A 47 2.74 0.57 3.41
CA LYS A 47 3.60 1.45 4.24
C LYS A 47 2.91 2.75 4.69
N THR A 48 1.92 3.24 3.94
CA THR A 48 1.27 4.54 4.17
C THR A 48 -0.07 4.45 4.88
N VAL A 49 -0.90 3.46 4.54
CA VAL A 49 -2.27 3.33 5.03
C VAL A 49 -2.59 1.96 5.62
N GLY A 50 -1.64 1.01 5.62
CA GLY A 50 -1.87 -0.35 6.14
C GLY A 50 -2.31 -0.43 7.61
N HIS A 51 -2.11 0.63 8.39
CA HIS A 51 -2.57 0.71 9.78
C HIS A 51 -4.05 1.09 9.94
N TYR A 52 -4.83 1.20 8.85
CA TYR A 52 -6.22 1.67 8.88
C TYR A 52 -7.12 0.89 9.85
N ALA A 53 -6.95 -0.43 9.92
CA ALA A 53 -7.81 -1.31 10.72
C ALA A 53 -7.81 -0.94 12.21
N SER A 54 -6.67 -0.48 12.75
CA SER A 54 -6.56 0.00 14.14
C SER A 54 -7.36 1.26 14.44
N TYR A 55 -7.90 1.92 13.40
CA TYR A 55 -8.66 3.16 13.51
C TYR A 55 -10.13 2.99 13.13
N ILE A 56 -10.60 1.76 12.95
CA ILE A 56 -12.04 1.48 12.82
C ILE A 56 -12.57 1.12 14.21
N LYS A 57 -13.41 1.97 14.79
CA LYS A 57 -14.13 1.65 16.03
C LYS A 57 -15.38 0.86 15.70
N ARG A 58 -15.60 -0.26 16.37
CA ARG A 58 -16.79 -1.09 16.17
C ARG A 58 -17.82 -0.78 17.25
N GLU A 59 -19.06 -0.61 16.82
CA GLU A 59 -20.21 -0.54 17.72
C GLU A 59 -20.72 -1.93 18.10
N ALA A 60 -21.64 -2.01 19.06
CA ALA A 60 -22.27 -3.27 19.45
C ALA A 60 -23.05 -3.92 18.30
N SER A 61 -23.54 -3.12 17.34
CA SER A 61 -24.18 -3.57 16.09
C SER A 61 -23.23 -4.27 15.10
N GLY A 62 -21.92 -4.22 15.35
CA GLY A 62 -20.88 -4.72 14.44
C GLY A 62 -20.45 -3.74 13.35
N GLN A 63 -21.18 -2.62 13.18
CA GLN A 63 -20.82 -1.56 12.26
C GLN A 63 -19.51 -0.87 12.69
N GLY A 64 -18.61 -0.67 11.73
CA GLY A 64 -17.36 0.06 11.93
C GLY A 64 -17.51 1.55 11.63
N HIS A 65 -16.77 2.38 12.38
CA HIS A 65 -16.63 3.80 12.12
C HIS A 65 -15.15 4.21 12.14
N PHE A 66 -14.66 4.71 11.02
CA PHE A 66 -13.29 5.07 10.77
C PHE A 66 -12.91 6.42 11.37
N GLN A 67 -11.85 6.42 12.16
CA GLN A 67 -11.38 7.58 12.91
C GLN A 67 -10.31 8.33 12.12
N GLU A 68 -10.72 9.05 11.07
CA GLU A 68 -9.82 9.75 10.13
C GLU A 68 -8.78 10.63 10.83
N ARG A 69 -9.20 11.45 11.79
CA ARG A 69 -8.31 12.38 12.51
C ARG A 69 -7.21 11.64 13.27
N SER A 70 -7.57 10.56 13.96
CA SER A 70 -6.65 9.71 14.72
C SER A 70 -5.71 8.95 13.79
N PHE A 71 -6.24 8.38 12.70
CA PHE A 71 -5.49 7.69 11.67
C PHE A 71 -4.39 8.57 11.05
N CYS A 72 -4.74 9.81 10.68
CA CYS A 72 -3.77 10.76 10.14
C CYS A 72 -2.73 11.19 11.18
N LYS A 73 -3.13 11.35 12.45
CA LYS A 73 -2.23 11.76 13.54
C LYS A 73 -1.17 10.70 13.85
N ALA A 74 -1.50 9.42 13.67
CA ALA A 74 -0.61 8.29 13.90
C ALA A 74 0.63 8.26 12.99
N VAL A 75 0.54 8.88 11.81
CA VAL A 75 1.66 8.94 10.87
C VAL A 75 2.71 9.93 11.39
N THR A 76 3.89 9.43 11.79
CA THR A 76 4.94 10.25 12.42
C THR A 76 5.71 11.13 11.43
N SER A 77 5.95 10.66 10.21
CA SER A 77 6.65 11.43 9.17
C SER A 77 5.75 12.55 8.63
N LYS A 78 6.23 13.79 8.66
CA LYS A 78 5.49 14.98 8.17
C LYS A 78 5.07 14.83 6.71
N THR A 79 5.97 14.36 5.85
CA THR A 79 5.67 14.23 4.41
C THR A 79 4.70 13.09 4.15
N LYS A 80 4.87 11.93 4.80
CA LYS A 80 3.88 10.84 4.73
C LYS A 80 2.51 11.29 5.24
N ARG A 81 2.47 12.06 6.33
CA ARG A 81 1.22 12.60 6.89
C ARG A 81 0.52 13.55 5.91
N ARG A 82 1.28 14.39 5.18
CA ARG A 82 0.71 15.26 4.14
C ARG A 82 0.05 14.45 3.02
N PHE A 83 0.74 13.44 2.51
CA PHE A 83 0.17 12.51 1.52
C PHE A 83 -1.11 11.85 2.07
N VAL A 84 -1.04 11.23 3.24
CA VAL A 84 -2.18 10.53 3.84
C VAL A 84 -3.38 11.45 4.03
N LYS A 85 -3.18 12.69 4.50
CA LYS A 85 -4.26 13.68 4.63
C LYS A 85 -4.96 14.01 3.31
N LYS A 86 -4.23 14.04 2.19
CA LYS A 86 -4.82 14.20 0.86
C LYS A 86 -5.52 12.91 0.42
N PHE A 87 -4.86 11.78 0.59
CA PHE A 87 -5.35 10.47 0.15
C PHE A 87 -6.66 10.06 0.82
N VAL A 88 -6.84 10.33 2.12
CA VAL A 88 -8.09 10.02 2.83
C VAL A 88 -9.31 10.78 2.31
N LYS A 89 -9.11 11.84 1.52
CA LYS A 89 -10.19 12.62 0.89
C LYS A 89 -10.56 12.10 -0.49
N THR A 90 -9.89 11.07 -0.99
CA THR A 90 -10.17 10.48 -2.29
C THR A 90 -11.33 9.49 -2.22
N GLN A 91 -12.01 9.30 -3.35
CA GLN A 91 -13.06 8.30 -3.47
C GLN A 91 -12.54 6.88 -3.28
N LEU A 92 -11.34 6.59 -3.81
CA LEU A 92 -10.68 5.30 -3.65
C LEU A 92 -10.54 4.90 -2.18
N PHE A 93 -10.02 5.81 -1.35
CA PHE A 93 -9.88 5.55 0.09
C PHE A 93 -11.24 5.39 0.77
N SER A 94 -12.22 6.21 0.37
CA SER A 94 -13.57 6.16 0.94
C SER A 94 -14.22 4.79 0.69
N LEU A 95 -14.15 4.28 -0.54
CA LEU A 95 -14.68 2.96 -0.90
C LEU A 95 -13.95 1.84 -0.15
N PHE A 96 -12.62 1.93 -0.07
CA PHE A 96 -11.80 0.96 0.65
C PHE A 96 -12.19 0.86 2.14
N ILE A 97 -12.40 1.99 2.81
CA ILE A 97 -12.80 2.02 4.22
C ILE A 97 -14.25 1.55 4.42
N GLN A 98 -15.17 1.97 3.56
CA GLN A 98 -16.56 1.51 3.63
C GLN A 98 -16.65 -0.01 3.58
N GLU A 99 -15.86 -0.66 2.71
CA GLU A 99 -15.82 -2.11 2.66
C GLU A 99 -15.26 -2.72 3.95
N ALA A 100 -14.21 -2.13 4.52
CA ALA A 100 -13.67 -2.57 5.80
C ALA A 100 -14.63 -2.38 6.98
N GLU A 101 -15.49 -1.37 6.96
CA GLU A 101 -16.47 -1.09 8.00
C GLU A 101 -17.64 -2.08 8.03
N LYS A 102 -17.96 -2.74 6.91
CA LYS A 102 -19.12 -3.66 6.79
C LYS A 102 -18.98 -4.96 7.60
N SER A 103 -17.77 -5.50 7.75
CA SER A 103 -17.55 -6.80 8.42
C SER A 103 -16.41 -6.72 9.41
N ARG A 104 -16.59 -7.34 10.59
CA ARG A 104 -15.53 -7.48 11.61
C ARG A 104 -14.40 -8.40 11.15
N ASN A 105 -14.72 -9.37 10.29
CA ASN A 105 -13.81 -10.33 9.71
C ASN A 105 -14.05 -10.34 8.19
N PRO A 106 -13.61 -9.31 7.45
CA PRO A 106 -13.65 -9.39 5.99
C PRO A 106 -12.78 -10.60 5.59
N PRO A 107 -13.14 -11.36 4.53
CA PRO A 107 -12.24 -12.34 3.94
C PRO A 107 -10.87 -11.69 3.76
N ALA A 108 -9.79 -12.41 4.10
CA ALA A 108 -8.43 -11.85 4.02
C ALA A 108 -8.08 -11.52 2.57
N GLY A 109 -8.48 -10.32 2.14
CA GLY A 109 -8.24 -9.82 0.80
C GLY A 109 -6.75 -9.63 0.57
N TYR A 110 -6.35 -9.57 -0.69
CA TYR A 110 -4.96 -9.44 -1.09
C TYR A 110 -4.21 -8.35 -0.31
N PHE A 111 -4.83 -7.18 -0.15
CA PHE A 111 -4.22 -6.07 0.60
C PHE A 111 -4.00 -6.39 2.09
N GLN A 112 -4.93 -7.10 2.73
CA GLN A 112 -4.79 -7.54 4.12
C GLN A 112 -3.64 -8.54 4.28
N LYS A 113 -3.49 -9.48 3.33
CA LYS A 113 -2.33 -10.39 3.28
C LYS A 113 -1.03 -9.61 3.20
N LYS A 114 -0.95 -8.59 2.33
CA LYS A 114 0.23 -7.74 2.19
C LYS A 114 0.56 -6.90 3.43
N ILE A 115 -0.45 -6.46 4.18
CA ILE A 115 -0.23 -5.81 5.49
C ILE A 115 0.41 -6.78 6.47
N LEU A 116 -0.11 -8.01 6.58
CA LEU A 116 0.43 -9.03 7.48
C LEU A 116 1.89 -9.38 7.13
N GLU A 117 2.17 -9.62 5.85
CA GLU A 117 3.54 -9.86 5.34
C GLU A 117 4.48 -8.70 5.73
N TYR A 118 4.06 -7.46 5.55
CA TYR A 118 4.86 -6.29 5.90
C TYR A 118 5.08 -6.15 7.42
N GLU A 119 4.07 -6.40 8.24
CA GLU A 119 4.20 -6.36 9.69
C GLU A 119 5.16 -7.44 10.20
N GLU A 120 5.11 -8.64 9.62
CA GLU A 120 6.02 -9.72 9.92
C GLU A 120 7.46 -9.36 9.55
N GLN A 121 7.71 -8.87 8.33
CA GLN A 121 9.03 -8.41 7.89
C GLN A 121 9.57 -7.30 8.82
N LYS A 122 8.71 -6.37 9.25
CA LYS A 122 9.09 -5.31 10.18
C LYS A 122 9.44 -5.86 11.57
N LYS A 123 8.74 -6.90 12.05
CA LYS A 123 9.07 -7.60 13.30
C LYS A 123 10.41 -8.33 13.17
N GLN A 124 10.65 -9.04 12.07
CA GLN A 124 11.90 -9.72 11.78
C GLN A 124 13.09 -8.76 11.65
N LYS A 125 12.89 -7.59 11.03
CA LYS A 125 13.94 -6.55 10.96
C LYS A 125 14.27 -6.00 12.35
N LYS A 126 13.26 -5.77 13.21
CA LYS A 126 13.46 -5.34 14.60
C LYS A 126 14.09 -6.42 15.49
N SER A 127 13.79 -7.70 15.27
CA SER A 127 14.43 -8.79 16.00
C SER A 127 15.87 -8.99 15.53
N ARG A 128 16.14 -8.93 14.23
CA ARG A 128 17.51 -8.91 13.67
C ARG A 128 18.30 -7.71 14.17
N GLU A 129 17.73 -6.52 14.28
CA GLU A 129 18.41 -5.33 14.82
C GLU A 129 18.71 -5.45 16.33
N LYS A 130 17.90 -6.20 17.08
CA LYS A 130 18.21 -6.59 18.48
C LYS A 130 19.27 -7.69 18.55
N THR A 131 19.25 -8.65 17.63
CA THR A 131 20.22 -9.74 17.56
C THR A 131 21.58 -9.28 17.05
N VAL A 132 21.66 -8.35 16.09
CA VAL A 132 22.92 -7.78 15.57
C VAL A 132 23.71 -7.06 16.66
N LYS A 133 23.04 -6.37 17.59
CA LYS A 133 23.70 -5.79 18.78
C LYS A 133 24.29 -6.83 19.73
N ILE A 134 23.84 -8.08 19.65
CA ILE A 134 24.33 -9.20 20.48
C ILE A 134 25.31 -10.07 19.67
N SER A 135 25.16 -10.15 18.34
CA SER A 135 25.93 -11.00 17.43
C SER A 135 27.05 -10.28 16.69
N GLU A 136 27.27 -8.97 16.89
CA GLU A 136 28.53 -8.29 16.52
C GLU A 136 29.74 -8.85 17.29
N ALA A 137 29.51 -9.76 18.25
CA ALA A 137 30.55 -10.57 18.87
C ALA A 137 30.97 -11.81 18.05
N LEU A 138 30.18 -12.34 17.10
CA LEU A 138 30.56 -13.56 16.34
C LEU A 138 29.83 -13.65 14.98
N SER A 139 30.60 -13.79 13.89
CA SER A 139 30.14 -14.09 12.50
C SER A 139 30.61 -15.50 12.09
N PRO A 140 30.18 -16.16 10.97
CA PRO A 140 29.27 -15.75 9.88
C PRO A 140 28.23 -16.83 9.39
N GLY A 141 27.27 -16.45 8.51
CA GLY A 141 26.86 -17.30 7.36
C GLY A 141 25.36 -17.63 7.06
N ILE A 142 24.96 -17.31 5.82
CA ILE A 142 24.12 -18.10 4.85
C ILE A 142 22.62 -17.75 4.58
N HIS A 143 22.34 -17.78 3.27
CA HIS A 143 21.18 -17.50 2.42
C HIS A 143 19.93 -18.42 2.59
N GLY A 144 18.78 -17.97 2.07
CA GLY A 144 17.87 -18.84 1.28
C GLY A 144 16.35 -18.69 1.45
N LEU A 145 15.69 -18.23 0.37
CA LEU A 145 14.39 -18.66 -0.20
C LEU A 145 13.05 -18.41 0.56
N PHE A 146 12.03 -17.90 -0.15
CA PHE A 146 10.73 -18.59 -0.37
C PHE A 146 9.90 -17.89 -1.47
N GLN A 147 9.43 -18.70 -2.42
CA GLN A 147 8.61 -18.40 -3.59
C GLN A 147 7.15 -18.88 -3.33
N LEU A 148 6.19 -18.34 -4.09
CA LEU A 148 4.81 -18.79 -4.39
C LEU A 148 3.67 -18.29 -3.48
N GLU A 149 2.80 -17.45 -4.03
CA GLU A 149 1.54 -17.89 -4.65
C GLU A 149 0.82 -16.70 -5.31
N THR A 150 0.74 -16.76 -6.63
CA THR A 150 0.07 -15.85 -7.56
C THR A 150 -1.30 -16.40 -7.92
N GLN A 151 -2.34 -15.56 -7.79
CA GLN A 151 -3.61 -15.61 -8.56
C GLN A 151 -4.65 -14.59 -8.07
N SER A 152 -4.48 -13.95 -6.90
CA SER A 152 -5.45 -12.95 -6.39
C SER A 152 -5.19 -11.51 -6.85
N CYS A 153 -3.98 -11.18 -7.33
CA CYS A 153 -3.59 -9.84 -7.78
C CYS A 153 -4.45 -9.29 -8.93
N PHE A 154 -5.00 -10.18 -9.78
CA PHE A 154 -5.70 -9.78 -11.00
C PHE A 154 -7.00 -9.01 -10.77
N LYS A 155 -7.72 -9.25 -9.66
CA LYS A 155 -8.96 -8.49 -9.37
C LYS A 155 -8.67 -7.07 -8.87
N VAL A 156 -7.63 -6.91 -8.07
CA VAL A 156 -7.29 -5.59 -7.52
C VAL A 156 -6.74 -4.69 -8.61
N VAL A 157 -5.85 -5.19 -9.48
CA VAL A 157 -5.28 -4.36 -10.56
C VAL A 157 -6.32 -4.00 -11.62
N SER A 158 -7.26 -4.90 -11.95
CA SER A 158 -8.35 -4.63 -12.90
C SER A 158 -9.35 -3.57 -12.39
N GLU A 159 -9.60 -3.48 -11.08
CA GLU A 159 -10.41 -2.41 -10.51
C GLU A 159 -9.68 -1.06 -10.52
N PHE A 160 -8.37 -1.03 -10.31
CA PHE A 160 -7.57 0.20 -10.41
C PHE A 160 -7.50 0.76 -11.83
N GLU A 161 -7.45 -0.09 -12.85
CA GLU A 161 -7.48 0.33 -14.26
C GLU A 161 -8.87 0.80 -14.68
N THR A 162 -9.94 0.14 -14.21
CA THR A 162 -11.34 0.53 -14.51
C THR A 162 -11.71 1.86 -13.85
N ILE A 163 -11.28 2.08 -12.59
CA ILE A 163 -11.50 3.34 -11.88
C ILE A 163 -10.65 4.47 -12.51
N GLY A 164 -9.43 4.18 -12.96
CA GLY A 164 -8.57 5.13 -13.67
C GLY A 164 -9.15 5.60 -15.01
N VAL A 165 -9.73 4.69 -15.81
CA VAL A 165 -10.36 5.03 -17.10
C VAL A 165 -11.64 5.85 -16.90
N SER A 166 -12.46 5.54 -15.89
CA SER A 166 -13.68 6.33 -15.60
C SER A 166 -13.40 7.73 -15.05
N VAL A 167 -12.29 7.94 -14.33
CA VAL A 167 -11.92 9.29 -13.85
C VAL A 167 -11.42 10.17 -15.01
N SER A 168 -10.69 9.61 -15.97
CA SER A 168 -10.23 10.36 -17.16
C SER A 168 -11.38 10.73 -18.10
N GLN A 169 -12.36 9.85 -18.34
CA GLN A 169 -13.51 10.16 -19.20
C GLN A 169 -14.50 11.17 -18.61
N ASN A 170 -14.57 11.31 -17.28
CA ASN A 170 -15.44 12.30 -16.63
C ASN A 170 -14.82 13.71 -16.59
N PHE A 171 -13.49 13.83 -16.69
CA PHE A 171 -12.82 15.13 -16.74
C PHE A 171 -12.91 15.77 -18.13
N GLU A 172 -13.02 14.97 -19.19
CA GLU A 172 -13.13 15.45 -20.57
C GLU A 172 -14.56 15.88 -20.96
N ASN A 173 -15.58 15.45 -20.21
CA ASN A 173 -16.99 15.79 -20.46
C ASN A 173 -17.54 16.96 -19.63
N SER A 174 -16.70 17.62 -18.81
CA SER A 174 -17.13 18.70 -17.91
C SER A 174 -16.68 20.12 -18.33
N HIS A 175 -16.10 20.26 -19.53
CA HIS A 175 -15.95 21.56 -20.18
C HIS A 175 -17.13 21.80 -21.15
N PRO A 176 -18.02 22.78 -20.88
CA PRO A 176 -18.92 23.25 -21.92
C PRO A 176 -18.09 23.98 -22.98
N SER A 177 -18.14 23.49 -24.22
CA SER A 177 -17.78 24.26 -25.40
C SER A 177 -18.49 25.62 -25.32
N SER A 178 -17.73 26.71 -25.44
CA SER A 178 -18.29 28.03 -25.75
C SER A 178 -18.94 28.02 -27.12
#